data_AF-A0A7X7TLT2-F1
#
_entry.id   AF-A0A7X7TLT2-F1
#
_cell.length_a   1.000
_cell.length_b   1.000
_cell.length_c   1.000
_cell.angle_alpha   90.00
_cell.angle_beta   90.00
_cell.angle_gamma   90.00
#
_symmetry.space_group_name_H-M   'P 1'
#
loop_
_entity.id
_entity.type
_entity.pdbx_description
1 polymer ?
#
loop_
_entity_poly.entity_id
_entity_poly.type
_entity_poly.pdbx_seq_one_letter_code
_entity_poly.pdbx_strand_id
1 'polypeptide(L)'
;VVRDAEIAMAAGGVHAMHDATEGGLARGLWEVAEASKVGLLVERKKVPLPQDIQAVCGHFELNPFEIISEGTLVIACEPAKADAILRGFSKEGIDAAVIGEVVPLSQGRCWVNEDGTKEDLLPPPVDLFWEAFGKALAEKTSG
;
A
#
# COMPACT_ATOMS: atom_id res chain seq x y z
N VAL A 1 6.84 4.41 9.84
CA VAL A 1 5.41 4.57 10.18
C VAL A 1 5.10 5.38 11.44
N VAL A 2 5.82 5.29 12.57
CA VAL A 2 5.46 6.08 13.78
C VAL A 2 5.49 7.59 13.51
N ARG A 3 6.58 8.09 12.92
CA ARG A 3 6.73 9.51 12.55
C ARG A 3 5.64 9.94 11.56
N ASP A 4 5.33 9.09 10.60
CA ASP A 4 4.30 9.28 9.59
C ASP A 4 2.91 9.45 10.27
N ALA A 5 2.61 8.58 11.24
CA ALA A 5 1.37 8.66 12.01
C ALA A 5 1.29 9.96 12.83
N GLU A 6 2.36 10.37 13.51
CA GLU A 6 2.40 11.64 14.26
C GLU A 6 2.11 12.85 13.36
N ILE A 7 2.73 12.92 12.19
CA ILE A 7 2.55 14.00 11.22
C ILE A 7 1.09 14.06 10.75
N ALA A 8 0.52 12.91 10.37
CA ALA A 8 -0.85 12.84 9.91
C ALA A 8 -1.87 13.19 11.01
N MET A 9 -1.65 12.70 12.23
CA MET A 9 -2.49 13.04 13.39
C MET A 9 -2.43 14.54 13.73
N ALA A 10 -1.26 15.17 13.61
CA ALA A 10 -1.10 16.61 13.82
C ALA A 10 -1.86 17.46 12.78
N ALA A 11 -1.99 16.98 11.54
CA ALA A 11 -2.79 17.65 10.51
C ALA A 11 -4.31 17.48 10.72
N GLY A 12 -4.71 16.39 11.38
CA GLY A 12 -6.09 16.08 11.76
C GLY A 12 -6.93 15.45 10.64
N GLY A 13 -8.13 14.98 11.00
CA GLY A 13 -9.08 14.33 10.10
C GLY A 13 -8.67 12.93 9.63
N VAL A 14 -7.81 12.25 10.39
CA VAL A 14 -7.51 10.82 10.19
C VAL A 14 -8.67 9.99 10.73
N HIS A 15 -9.14 9.02 9.95
CA HIS A 15 -10.17 8.05 10.35
C HIS A 15 -9.58 6.69 10.73
N ALA A 16 -8.58 6.24 9.97
CA ALA A 16 -7.91 4.95 10.19
C ALA A 16 -6.48 4.98 9.67
N MET A 17 -5.65 4.13 10.25
CA MET A 17 -4.27 3.87 9.84
C MET A 17 -3.99 2.38 9.92
N HIS A 18 -3.12 1.89 9.03
CA HIS A 18 -2.67 0.50 9.05
C HIS A 18 -1.28 0.39 8.41
N ASP A 19 -0.36 -0.32 9.05
CA ASP A 19 0.93 -0.64 8.47
C ASP A 19 0.79 -1.75 7.41
N ALA A 20 1.57 -1.69 6.33
CA ALA A 20 1.44 -2.62 5.21
C ALA A 20 2.45 -3.79 5.28
N THR A 21 2.53 -4.47 6.43
CA THR A 21 3.52 -5.53 6.70
C THR A 21 3.30 -6.81 5.88
N GLU A 22 2.84 -7.91 6.47
CA GLU A 22 2.70 -9.20 5.76
C GLU A 22 1.63 -9.12 4.66
N GLY A 23 1.93 -9.55 3.44
CA GLY A 23 1.01 -9.42 2.30
C GLY A 23 0.85 -7.99 1.78
N GLY A 24 1.67 -7.06 2.28
CA GLY A 24 1.92 -5.77 1.67
C GLY A 24 0.74 -4.79 1.66
N LEU A 25 0.80 -3.88 0.70
CA LEU A 25 -0.19 -2.81 0.52
C LEU A 25 -1.59 -3.37 0.24
N ALA A 26 -1.69 -4.45 -0.54
CA ALA A 26 -2.96 -5.09 -0.88
C ALA A 26 -3.69 -5.58 0.38
N ARG A 27 -2.98 -6.27 1.28
CA ARG A 27 -3.57 -6.71 2.56
C ARG A 27 -3.95 -5.51 3.44
N GLY A 28 -3.04 -4.56 3.64
CA GLY A 28 -3.30 -3.41 4.51
C GLY A 28 -4.52 -2.58 4.06
N LEU A 29 -4.66 -2.34 2.74
CA LEU A 29 -5.84 -1.68 2.19
C LEU A 29 -7.12 -2.49 2.41
N TRP A 30 -7.04 -3.81 2.16
CA TRP A 30 -8.18 -4.70 2.33
C TRP A 30 -8.66 -4.77 3.77
N GLU A 31 -7.74 -4.86 4.75
CA GLU A 31 -8.05 -4.96 6.18
C GLU A 31 -8.67 -3.66 6.71
N VAL A 32 -8.18 -2.50 6.29
CA VAL A 32 -8.81 -1.20 6.61
C VAL A 32 -10.24 -1.14 6.10
N ALA A 33 -10.46 -1.59 4.85
CA ALA A 33 -11.79 -1.59 4.24
C ALA A 33 -12.74 -2.62 4.88
N GLU A 34 -12.22 -3.79 5.23
CA GLU A 34 -12.97 -4.86 5.89
C GLU A 34 -13.42 -4.43 7.28
N ALA A 35 -12.49 -3.95 8.11
CA ALA A 35 -12.80 -3.47 9.46
C ALA A 35 -13.83 -2.33 9.46
N SER A 36 -13.79 -1.49 8.43
CA SER A 36 -14.68 -0.33 8.27
C SER A 36 -15.98 -0.65 7.53
N LYS A 37 -16.13 -1.84 6.94
CA LYS A 37 -17.28 -2.25 6.09
C LYS A 37 -17.55 -1.30 4.92
N VAL A 38 -16.48 -0.89 4.24
CA VAL A 38 -16.52 0.03 3.08
C VAL A 38 -15.91 -0.60 1.82
N GLY A 39 -16.15 0.05 0.69
CA GLY A 39 -15.47 -0.22 -0.57
C GLY A 39 -14.26 0.69 -0.75
N LEU A 40 -13.40 0.35 -1.71
CA LEU A 40 -12.21 1.11 -2.08
C LEU A 40 -12.06 1.15 -3.60
N LEU A 41 -11.69 2.30 -4.14
CA LEU A 41 -11.18 2.43 -5.51
C LEU A 41 -9.75 2.95 -5.43
N VAL A 42 -8.78 2.11 -5.78
CA VAL A 42 -7.35 2.41 -5.62
C VAL A 42 -6.66 2.44 -6.97
N GLU A 43 -6.10 3.58 -7.35
CA GLU A 43 -5.36 3.77 -8.59
C GLU A 43 -3.92 3.28 -8.45
N ARG A 44 -3.63 2.12 -9.04
CA ARG A 44 -2.33 1.43 -8.91
C ARG A 44 -1.14 2.32 -9.30
N LYS A 45 -1.31 3.15 -10.34
CA LYS A 45 -0.28 4.08 -10.86
C LYS A 45 0.08 5.22 -9.92
N LYS A 46 -0.78 5.54 -8.94
CA LYS A 46 -0.55 6.63 -7.98
C LYS A 46 0.25 6.16 -6.77
N VAL A 47 0.41 4.85 -6.58
CA VAL A 47 1.19 4.32 -5.47
C VAL A 47 2.67 4.65 -5.70
N PRO A 48 3.33 5.37 -4.77
CA PRO A 48 4.76 5.59 -4.86
C PRO A 48 5.48 4.25 -4.79
N LEU A 49 6.21 3.92 -5.86
CA LEU A 49 6.91 2.64 -5.98
C LEU A 49 8.36 2.88 -6.40
N PRO A 50 9.34 2.73 -5.49
CA PRO A 50 10.75 2.93 -5.78
C PRO A 50 11.25 2.04 -6.92
N GLN A 51 12.16 2.56 -7.76
CA GLN A 51 12.65 1.86 -8.95
C GLN A 51 13.45 0.59 -8.64
N ASP A 52 14.17 0.59 -7.53
CA ASP A 52 14.88 -0.58 -7.02
C ASP A 52 13.91 -1.69 -6.61
N ILE A 53 12.80 -1.35 -5.96
CA ILE A 53 11.72 -2.31 -5.65
C ILE A 53 11.11 -2.87 -6.94
N GLN A 54 10.84 -2.04 -7.94
CA GLN A 54 10.36 -2.51 -9.25
C GLN A 54 11.34 -3.49 -9.90
N ALA A 55 12.64 -3.19 -9.86
CA ALA A 55 13.67 -4.03 -10.45
C ALA A 55 13.79 -5.39 -9.73
N VAL A 56 13.78 -5.38 -8.39
CA VAL A 56 13.85 -6.61 -7.58
C VAL A 56 12.61 -7.46 -7.79
N CYS A 57 11.41 -6.87 -7.70
CA CYS A 57 10.17 -7.59 -7.93
C CYS A 57 10.09 -8.14 -9.36
N GLY A 58 10.54 -7.37 -10.36
CA GLY A 58 10.61 -7.83 -11.74
C GLY A 58 11.58 -9.00 -11.94
N HIS A 59 12.71 -9.02 -11.22
CA HIS A 59 13.67 -10.13 -11.28
C HIS A 59 13.12 -11.42 -10.67
N PHE A 60 12.40 -11.32 -9.54
CA PHE A 60 11.84 -12.47 -8.82
C PHE A 60 10.39 -12.81 -9.24
N GLU A 61 9.84 -12.12 -10.25
CA GLU A 61 8.45 -12.27 -10.69
C GLU A 61 7.41 -12.06 -9.57
N LEU A 62 7.70 -11.13 -8.65
CA LEU A 62 6.85 -10.78 -7.51
C LEU A 62 5.94 -9.59 -7.83
N ASN A 63 4.73 -9.60 -7.27
CA ASN A 63 3.89 -8.40 -7.25
C ASN A 63 4.30 -7.50 -6.07
N PRO A 64 4.82 -6.28 -6.30
CA PRO A 64 5.27 -5.39 -5.22
C PRO A 64 4.19 -4.98 -4.23
N PHE A 65 2.90 -5.11 -4.60
CA PHE A 65 1.78 -4.75 -3.72
C PHE A 65 1.33 -5.89 -2.80
N GLU A 66 1.80 -7.11 -3.03
CA GLU A 66 1.35 -8.35 -2.36
C GLU A 66 2.43 -9.02 -1.51
N ILE A 67 3.59 -8.38 -1.40
CA ILE A 67 4.72 -8.87 -0.60
C ILE A 67 5.00 -7.92 0.54
N ILE A 68 5.73 -8.43 1.54
CA ILE A 68 6.11 -7.68 2.74
C ILE A 68 6.54 -6.23 2.44
N SER A 69 5.93 -5.26 3.13
CA SER A 69 6.32 -3.85 3.05
C SER A 69 6.58 -3.28 4.44
N GLU A 70 7.86 -3.17 4.79
CA GLU A 70 8.29 -2.55 6.03
C GLU A 70 8.40 -1.03 5.86
N GLY A 71 7.83 -0.28 6.80
CA GLY A 71 7.90 1.19 6.79
C GLY A 71 6.78 1.91 6.02
N THR A 72 5.83 1.19 5.43
CA THR A 72 4.68 1.76 4.70
C THR A 72 3.46 1.93 5.62
N LEU A 73 2.83 3.11 5.59
CA LEU A 73 1.61 3.42 6.34
C LEU A 73 0.45 3.74 5.39
N VAL A 74 -0.63 2.98 5.48
CA VAL A 74 -1.93 3.30 4.87
C VAL A 74 -2.69 4.25 5.78
N ILE A 75 -3.24 5.33 5.21
CA ILE A 75 -3.99 6.35 5.95
C ILE A 75 -5.31 6.62 5.23
N ALA A 76 -6.42 6.49 5.95
CA ALA A 76 -7.73 7.00 5.53
C ALA A 76 -8.01 8.32 6.26
N CYS A 77 -8.36 9.38 5.53
CA CYS A 77 -8.60 10.70 6.09
C CYS A 77 -9.76 11.44 5.40
N GLU A 78 -10.18 12.55 5.99
CA GLU A 78 -11.09 13.50 5.36
C GLU A 78 -10.45 14.06 4.07
N PRO A 79 -11.20 14.14 2.94
CA PRO A 79 -10.66 14.68 1.69
C PRO A 79 -10.08 16.09 1.82
N ALA A 80 -10.69 16.94 2.66
CA ALA A 80 -10.23 18.30 2.91
C ALA A 80 -8.89 18.37 3.68
N LYS A 81 -8.43 17.25 4.26
CA LYS A 81 -7.20 17.16 5.07
C LYS A 81 -6.04 16.50 4.34
N ALA A 82 -6.30 15.80 3.22
CA ALA A 82 -5.29 15.09 2.45
C ALA A 82 -4.09 15.99 2.10
N ASP A 83 -4.33 17.18 1.56
CA ASP A 83 -3.25 18.11 1.19
C ASP A 83 -2.43 18.60 2.41
N ALA A 84 -3.06 18.74 3.57
CA ALA A 84 -2.35 19.15 4.78
C ALA A 84 -1.42 18.04 5.29
N ILE A 85 -1.88 16.80 5.24
CA ILE A 85 -1.10 15.61 5.58
C ILE A 85 0.08 15.46 4.61
N LEU A 86 -0.16 15.51 3.30
CA LEU A 86 0.89 15.42 2.28
C LEU A 86 1.95 16.53 2.41
N ARG A 87 1.53 17.77 2.72
CA ARG A 87 2.49 18.85 3.02
C ARG A 87 3.34 18.56 4.26
N GLY A 88 2.78 17.88 5.27
CA GLY A 88 3.53 17.43 6.43
C GLY A 88 4.62 16.43 6.06
N PHE A 89 4.26 15.43 5.24
CA PHE A 89 5.21 14.43 4.74
C PHE A 89 6.30 15.03 3.87
N SER A 90 5.94 15.91 2.93
CA SER A 90 6.90 16.58 2.06
C SER A 90 7.97 17.38 2.83
N LYS A 91 7.61 18.03 3.93
CA LYS A 91 8.57 18.77 4.78
C LYS A 91 9.61 17.87 5.44
N GLU A 92 9.28 16.59 5.65
CA GLU A 92 10.14 15.61 6.30
C GLU A 92 10.80 14.66 5.27
N GLY A 93 10.59 14.92 3.97
CA GLY A 93 11.13 14.08 2.89
C GLY A 93 10.49 12.69 2.79
N ILE A 94 9.27 12.53 3.32
CA ILE A 94 8.51 11.28 3.25
C ILE A 94 7.72 11.26 1.93
N ASP A 95 7.91 10.22 1.12
CA ASP A 95 7.17 10.02 -0.12
C ASP A 95 5.78 9.45 0.18
N ALA A 96 4.75 10.13 -0.32
CA ALA A 96 3.36 9.80 -0.05
C ALA A 96 2.45 10.35 -1.13
N ALA A 97 1.36 9.65 -1.40
CA ALA A 97 0.36 10.07 -2.38
C ALA A 97 -1.05 9.72 -1.93
N VAL A 98 -2.03 10.47 -2.43
CA VAL A 98 -3.43 10.04 -2.42
C VAL A 98 -3.59 9.01 -3.54
N ILE A 99 -3.79 7.75 -3.15
CA ILE A 99 -3.83 6.62 -4.11
C ILE A 99 -5.25 6.19 -4.48
N GLY A 100 -6.29 6.77 -3.88
CA GLY A 100 -7.66 6.32 -4.10
C GLY A 100 -8.66 6.96 -3.16
N GLU A 101 -9.86 6.39 -3.14
CA GLU A 101 -10.98 6.86 -2.35
C GLU A 101 -11.76 5.73 -1.69
N VAL A 102 -12.38 6.06 -0.55
CA VAL A 102 -13.34 5.20 0.13
C VAL A 102 -14.72 5.39 -0.50
N VAL A 103 -15.35 4.29 -0.88
CA VAL A 103 -16.66 4.29 -1.57
C VAL A 103 -17.66 3.40 -0.81
N PRO A 104 -18.97 3.47 -1.12
CA PRO A 104 -19.93 2.51 -0.59
C PRO A 104 -19.51 1.07 -0.88
N LEU A 105 -19.72 0.18 0.09
CA LEU A 105 -19.35 -1.25 -0.01
C LEU A 105 -19.92 -1.94 -1.26
N SER A 106 -21.09 -1.50 -1.75
CA SER A 106 -21.72 -2.01 -2.98
C SER A 106 -20.90 -1.79 -4.25
N GLN A 107 -19.88 -0.91 -4.23
CA GLN A 107 -18.98 -0.70 -5.35
C GLN A 107 -17.73 -1.61 -5.32
N GLY A 108 -17.59 -2.45 -4.29
CA GLY A 108 -16.47 -3.36 -4.13
C GLY A 108 -15.17 -2.71 -3.66
N ARG A 109 -14.12 -3.51 -3.65
CA ARG A 109 -12.74 -3.09 -3.35
C ARG A 109 -11.94 -3.40 -4.60
N CYS A 110 -11.44 -2.38 -5.28
CA CYS A 110 -10.86 -2.56 -6.60
C CYS A 110 -9.55 -1.80 -6.76
N TRP A 111 -8.61 -2.43 -7.44
CA TRP A 111 -7.58 -1.74 -8.19
C TRP A 111 -8.21 -1.13 -9.45
N VAL A 112 -7.87 0.12 -9.74
CA VAL A 112 -8.27 0.84 -10.94
C VAL A 112 -7.04 0.99 -11.82
N ASN A 113 -7.10 0.38 -13.00
CA ASN A 113 -6.06 0.44 -14.02
C ASN A 113 -6.13 1.74 -14.81
N GLU A 114 -5.09 2.05 -15.58
CA GLU A 114 -5.01 3.30 -16.35
C GLU A 114 -6.10 3.43 -17.42
N ASP A 115 -6.52 2.30 -17.99
CA ASP A 115 -7.61 2.20 -18.96
C ASP A 115 -9.02 2.27 -18.33
N GLY A 116 -9.08 2.41 -17.00
CA GLY A 116 -10.31 2.45 -16.22
C GLY A 116 -10.90 1.09 -15.89
N THR A 117 -10.27 -0.01 -16.30
CA THR A 117 -10.68 -1.36 -15.87
C THR A 117 -10.46 -1.53 -14.37
N LYS A 118 -11.30 -2.38 -13.77
CA LYS A 118 -11.28 -2.67 -12.33
C LYS A 118 -10.92 -4.12 -12.11
N GLU A 119 -9.96 -4.36 -11.24
CA GLU A 119 -9.58 -5.67 -10.73
C GLU A 119 -9.91 -5.73 -9.25
N ASP A 120 -10.31 -6.90 -8.74
CA ASP A 120 -10.57 -7.04 -7.31
C ASP A 120 -9.30 -6.80 -6.50
N LEU A 121 -9.40 -5.96 -5.48
CA LEU A 121 -8.37 -5.79 -4.47
C LEU A 121 -8.63 -6.84 -3.40
N LEU A 122 -7.86 -7.92 -3.45
CA LEU A 122 -7.89 -9.02 -2.50
C LEU A 122 -6.54 -9.12 -1.78
N PRO A 123 -6.51 -9.58 -0.52
CA PRO A 123 -5.25 -9.89 0.14
C PRO A 123 -4.65 -11.13 -0.55
N PRO A 124 -3.31 -11.18 -0.70
CA PRO A 124 -2.67 -12.37 -1.23
C PRO A 124 -2.91 -13.57 -0.28
N PRO A 125 -3.12 -14.78 -0.81
CA PRO A 125 -3.29 -15.96 0.03
C PRO A 125 -2.00 -16.33 0.78
N VAL A 126 -0.85 -16.02 0.19
CA VAL A 126 0.50 -16.25 0.74
C VAL A 126 1.40 -15.10 0.32
N ASP A 127 2.23 -14.62 1.24
CA ASP A 127 3.32 -13.69 0.93
C ASP A 127 4.49 -14.47 0.31
N LEU A 128 4.73 -14.27 -0.99
CA LEU A 128 5.75 -14.99 -1.75
C LEU A 128 7.19 -14.50 -1.49
N PHE A 129 7.37 -13.43 -0.70
CA PHE A 129 8.69 -12.90 -0.37
C PHE A 129 9.62 -13.97 0.22
N TRP A 130 9.13 -14.75 1.19
CA TRP A 130 9.96 -15.73 1.89
C TRP A 130 10.39 -16.89 0.99
N GLU A 131 9.55 -17.28 0.03
CA GLU A 131 9.90 -18.29 -0.96
C GLU A 131 11.02 -17.76 -1.88
N ALA A 132 10.86 -16.54 -2.41
CA ALA A 132 11.87 -15.90 -3.25
C ALA A 132 13.20 -15.71 -2.52
N PHE A 133 13.15 -15.24 -1.27
CA PHE A 133 14.33 -15.10 -0.41
C PHE A 133 15.06 -16.42 -0.19
N GLY A 134 14.30 -17.50 0.11
CA GLY A 134 14.86 -18.83 0.30
C GLY A 134 15.57 -19.36 -0.96
N LYS A 135 14.96 -19.18 -2.14
CA LYS A 135 15.54 -19.55 -3.44
C LYS A 135 16.87 -18.81 -3.68
N ALA A 136 16.88 -17.50 -3.50
CA ALA A 136 18.08 -16.68 -3.70
C ALA A 136 19.25 -17.09 -2.78
N LEU A 137 18.96 -17.45 -1.53
CA LEU A 137 19.99 -17.96 -0.60
C LEU A 137 20.56 -19.32 -1.03
N ALA A 138 19.71 -20.23 -1.50
CA ALA A 138 20.13 -21.55 -1.95
C ALA A 138 21.06 -21.47 -3.18
N GLU A 139 20.74 -20.59 -4.13
CA GLU A 139 21.57 -20.36 -5.32
C GLU A 139 22.96 -19.83 -4.96
N LYS A 140 23.04 -18.89 -4.00
CA LYS A 140 24.32 -18.31 -3.54
C LYS A 140 25.19 -19.30 -2.77
N THR A 141 24.60 -20.31 -2.13
CA THR A 141 25.35 -21.33 -1.37
C THR A 141 25.83 -22.47 -2.26
N SER A 142 25.33 -22.56 -3.50
CA SER A 142 25.65 -23.61 -4.46
C SER A 142 26.74 -23.22 -5.49
N GLY A 143 27.27 -21.99 -5.41
CA GLY A 143 28.34 -21.46 -6.26
C GLY A 143 29.57 -21.05 -5.46
#